data_AF-A0A2V6DKD4-F1
#
_entry.id   AF-A0A2V6DKD4-F1
#
_cell.length_a   1.000
_cell.length_b   1.000
_cell.length_c   1.000
_cell.angle_alpha   90.00
_cell.angle_beta   90.00
_cell.angle_gamma   90.00
#
_symmetry.space_group_name_H-M   'P 1'
#
loop_
_entity.id
_entity.type
_entity.pdbx_description
1 polymer ?
#
loop_
_entity_poly.entity_id
_entity_poly.type
_entity_poly.pdbx_seq_one_letter_code
_entity_poly.pdbx_strand_id
1 'polypeptide(L)'
;EPDPPAYANLADLDFRTVNIVIIASALLLGFSFVAAMPRQRAPEGDAREFAALLSLILIFTPLAFGYLFVWLMFPLAILLKRSLEVPASLIWLLIALALLTATAIAPRFAQIYGSLFFAALMLYLSLAIDLRREQNLIAK
;
A
#
# COMPACT_ATOMS: atom_id res chain seq x y z
N GLU A 1 34.97 -12.62 -17.05
CA GLU A 1 34.19 -13.56 -16.22
C GLU A 1 32.73 -13.13 -16.15
N PRO A 2 31.77 -14.03 -15.85
CA PRO A 2 30.44 -13.60 -15.46
C PRO A 2 30.54 -12.86 -14.11
N ASP A 3 29.81 -11.75 -13.97
CA ASP A 3 29.71 -11.06 -12.69
C ASP A 3 29.14 -12.01 -11.62
N PRO A 4 29.65 -11.96 -10.37
CA PRO A 4 29.13 -12.79 -9.30
C PRO A 4 27.63 -12.49 -9.07
N PRO A 5 26.81 -13.51 -8.74
CA PRO A 5 25.39 -13.31 -8.50
C PRO A 5 25.19 -12.31 -7.36
N ALA A 6 24.60 -11.16 -7.70
CA ALA A 6 24.25 -10.13 -6.73
C ALA A 6 22.93 -10.52 -6.04
N TYR A 7 23.01 -10.86 -4.76
CA TYR A 7 21.85 -11.10 -3.91
C TYR A 7 21.46 -9.81 -3.19
N ALA A 8 20.16 -9.52 -3.17
CA ALA A 8 19.59 -8.39 -2.42
C ALA A 8 18.92 -8.81 -1.12
N ASN A 9 19.12 -10.05 -0.70
CA ASN A 9 18.55 -10.58 0.53
C ASN A 9 19.17 -9.87 1.73
N LEU A 10 18.33 -9.28 2.57
CA LEU A 10 18.76 -8.66 3.83
C LEU A 10 18.92 -9.70 4.96
N ALA A 11 18.22 -10.83 4.85
CA ALA A 11 18.25 -11.93 5.79
C ALA A 11 18.05 -13.26 5.05
N ASP A 12 18.65 -14.32 5.58
CA ASP A 12 18.44 -15.69 5.13
C ASP A 12 17.40 -16.35 6.05
N LEU A 13 16.18 -16.52 5.54
CA LEU A 13 15.05 -17.08 6.27
C LEU A 13 14.60 -18.37 5.60
N ASP A 14 14.34 -19.40 6.41
CA ASP A 14 13.80 -20.65 5.88
C ASP A 14 12.36 -20.46 5.38
N PHE A 15 11.95 -21.36 4.47
CA PHE A 15 10.65 -21.29 3.82
C PHE A 15 9.48 -21.28 4.82
N ARG A 16 9.63 -21.98 5.95
CA ARG A 16 8.62 -22.01 7.00
C ARG A 16 8.48 -20.64 7.66
N THR A 17 9.58 -19.99 8.03
CA THR A 17 9.54 -18.65 8.63
C THR A 17 8.97 -17.63 7.66
N VAL A 18 9.35 -17.66 6.38
CA VAL A 18 8.80 -16.76 5.36
C VAL A 18 7.28 -16.89 5.25
N ASN A 19 6.75 -18.11 5.20
CA ASN A 19 5.30 -18.33 5.15
C ASN A 19 4.57 -17.82 6.40
N ILE A 20 5.16 -18.03 7.57
CA ILE A 20 4.61 -17.49 8.82
C ILE A 20 4.56 -15.96 8.77
N VAL A 21 5.63 -15.31 8.28
CA VAL A 21 5.67 -13.85 8.13
C VAL A 21 4.61 -13.35 7.16
N ILE A 22 4.42 -14.02 6.02
CA ILE A 22 3.40 -13.66 5.03
C ILE A 22 1.99 -13.78 5.64
N ILE A 23 1.68 -14.90 6.30
CA ILE A 23 0.37 -15.13 6.94
C ILE A 23 0.13 -14.10 8.05
N ALA A 24 1.13 -13.87 8.91
CA ALA A 24 1.04 -12.89 9.99
C ALA A 24 0.81 -11.47 9.45
N SER A 25 1.52 -11.09 8.38
CA SER A 25 1.36 -9.78 7.73
C SER A 25 -0.01 -9.63 7.07
N ALA A 26 -0.52 -10.69 6.42
CA ALA A 26 -1.85 -10.72 5.83
C ALA A 26 -2.96 -10.56 6.87
N LEU A 27 -2.86 -11.29 7.99
CA LEU A 27 -3.79 -11.15 9.10
C LEU A 27 -3.72 -9.76 9.71
N LEU A 28 -2.52 -9.26 9.98
CA LEU A 28 -2.32 -7.93 10.58
C LEU A 28 -2.91 -6.82 9.70
N LEU A 29 -2.58 -6.81 8.41
CA LEU A 29 -3.10 -5.81 7.48
C LEU A 29 -4.61 -5.99 7.26
N GLY A 30 -5.11 -7.22 7.12
CA GLY A 30 -6.54 -7.50 7.01
C GLY A 30 -7.34 -7.02 8.22
N PHE A 31 -6.88 -7.32 9.45
CA PHE A 31 -7.53 -6.83 10.67
C PHE A 31 -7.47 -5.32 10.79
N SER A 32 -6.34 -4.69 10.39
CA SER A 32 -6.24 -3.23 10.43
C SER A 32 -7.26 -2.55 9.51
N PHE A 33 -7.61 -3.17 8.37
CA PHE A 33 -8.64 -2.66 7.47
C PHE A 33 -10.04 -2.78 8.07
N VAL A 34 -10.36 -3.94 8.64
CA VAL A 34 -11.64 -4.14 9.35
C VAL A 34 -11.77 -3.15 10.52
N ALA A 35 -10.68 -2.87 11.22
CA ALA A 35 -10.66 -1.88 12.30
C ALA A 35 -10.84 -0.43 11.81
N ALA A 36 -10.40 -0.10 10.59
CA ALA A 36 -10.54 1.23 9.99
C ALA A 36 -11.92 1.46 9.32
N MET A 37 -12.66 0.39 9.03
CA MET A 37 -13.89 0.41 8.22
C MET A 37 -15.09 1.07 8.94
N PRO A 38 -15.65 2.19 8.43
CA PRO A 38 -16.73 2.92 9.09
C PRO A 38 -17.98 2.09 9.34
N ARG A 39 -18.53 2.19 10.56
CA ARG A 39 -19.75 1.49 10.97
C ARG A 39 -21.00 2.02 10.26
N GLN A 40 -20.98 3.28 9.87
CA GLN A 40 -22.04 3.93 9.09
C GLN A 40 -21.45 4.36 7.76
N ARG A 41 -22.00 3.83 6.66
CA ARG A 41 -21.54 4.16 5.31
C ARG A 41 -22.00 5.56 4.93
N ALA A 42 -21.04 6.44 4.63
CA ALA A 42 -21.29 7.70 3.98
C ALA A 42 -20.96 7.58 2.48
N PRO A 43 -21.75 8.16 1.57
CA PRO A 43 -21.47 8.14 0.13
C PRO A 43 -20.06 8.68 -0.22
N GLU A 44 -19.54 9.61 0.57
CA GLU A 44 -18.22 10.21 0.39
C GLU A 44 -17.05 9.30 0.84
N GLY A 45 -17.32 8.23 1.58
CA GLY A 45 -16.34 7.25 2.08
C GLY A 45 -16.10 6.08 1.13
N ASP A 46 -17.05 5.79 0.25
CA ASP A 46 -17.08 4.56 -0.56
C ASP A 46 -15.84 4.41 -1.47
N ALA A 47 -15.42 5.50 -2.12
CA ALA A 47 -14.22 5.48 -2.96
C ALA A 47 -12.93 5.24 -2.16
N ARG A 48 -12.88 5.68 -0.89
CA ARG A 48 -11.71 5.51 -0.01
C ARG A 48 -11.66 4.11 0.58
N GLU A 49 -12.81 3.57 0.97
CA GLU A 49 -12.97 2.18 1.37
C GLU A 49 -12.52 1.24 0.26
N PHE A 50 -13.00 1.48 -0.97
CA PHE A 50 -12.61 0.69 -2.14
C PHE A 50 -11.12 0.85 -2.47
N ALA A 51 -10.57 2.07 -2.43
CA ALA A 51 -9.15 2.29 -2.67
C ALA A 51 -8.24 1.57 -1.65
N ALA A 52 -8.61 1.58 -0.37
CA ALA A 52 -7.88 0.87 0.67
C ALA A 52 -7.96 -0.65 0.48
N LEU A 53 -9.14 -1.18 0.19
CA LEU A 53 -9.34 -2.61 -0.07
C LEU A 53 -8.57 -3.07 -1.32
N LEU A 54 -8.66 -2.30 -2.41
CA LEU A 54 -7.94 -2.55 -3.65
C LEU A 54 -6.43 -2.60 -3.40
N SER A 55 -5.90 -1.66 -2.60
CA SER A 55 -4.47 -1.64 -2.24
C SER A 55 -4.05 -2.92 -1.50
N LEU A 56 -4.87 -3.43 -0.57
CA LEU A 56 -4.62 -4.70 0.11
C LEU A 56 -4.65 -5.91 -0.83
N ILE A 57 -5.63 -5.96 -1.73
CA ILE A 57 -5.70 -7.00 -2.75
C ILE A 57 -4.40 -6.98 -3.56
N LEU A 58 -3.96 -5.82 -4.04
CA LEU A 58 -2.74 -5.71 -4.83
C LEU A 58 -1.47 -6.14 -4.07
N ILE A 59 -1.40 -5.91 -2.76
CA ILE A 59 -0.26 -6.32 -1.93
C ILE A 59 -0.15 -7.85 -1.85
N PHE A 60 -1.28 -8.56 -1.75
CA PHE A 60 -1.30 -10.01 -1.52
C PHE A 60 -1.61 -10.87 -2.74
N THR A 61 -1.91 -10.26 -3.90
CA THR A 61 -2.28 -11.02 -5.11
C THR A 61 -1.12 -11.09 -6.11
N PRO A 62 -0.79 -12.28 -6.64
CA PRO A 62 0.25 -12.42 -7.68
C PRO A 62 -0.11 -11.74 -9.02
N LEU A 63 -1.35 -11.29 -9.23
CA LEU A 63 -1.75 -10.48 -10.40
C LEU A 63 -0.97 -9.16 -10.53
N ALA A 64 -0.30 -8.73 -9.47
CA ALA A 64 0.45 -7.49 -9.38
C ALA A 64 1.69 -7.40 -10.29
N PHE A 65 2.29 -8.51 -10.72
CA PHE A 65 3.62 -8.48 -11.34
C PHE A 65 3.69 -7.79 -12.72
N GLY A 66 2.55 -7.47 -13.35
CA GLY A 66 2.52 -6.71 -14.62
C GLY A 66 1.61 -5.48 -14.64
N TYR A 67 0.48 -5.51 -13.92
CA TYR A 67 -0.56 -4.47 -14.01
C TYR A 67 -0.66 -3.58 -12.78
N LEU A 68 0.16 -3.79 -11.76
CA LEU A 68 0.03 -3.08 -10.48
C LEU A 68 0.11 -1.55 -10.64
N PHE A 69 0.89 -1.04 -11.60
CA PHE A 69 0.95 0.40 -11.86
C PHE A 69 -0.41 0.97 -12.29
N VAL A 70 -1.15 0.26 -13.14
CA VAL A 70 -2.48 0.66 -13.61
C VAL A 70 -3.48 0.65 -12.46
N TRP A 71 -3.46 -0.41 -11.64
CA TRP A 71 -4.39 -0.55 -10.52
C TRP A 71 -4.09 0.44 -9.37
N LEU A 72 -2.83 0.81 -9.15
CA LEU A 72 -2.44 1.82 -8.15
C LEU A 72 -2.82 3.25 -8.55
N MET A 73 -3.16 3.52 -9.82
CA MET A 73 -3.64 4.84 -10.22
C MET A 73 -4.88 5.26 -9.44
N PHE A 74 -5.78 4.32 -9.14
CA PHE A 74 -7.02 4.63 -8.43
C PHE A 74 -6.76 5.06 -6.97
N PRO A 75 -6.08 4.27 -6.11
CA PRO A 75 -5.73 4.69 -4.76
C PRO A 75 -4.88 5.98 -4.73
N LEU A 76 -3.97 6.13 -5.70
CA LEU A 76 -3.16 7.34 -5.83
C LEU A 76 -4.02 8.58 -6.11
N ALA A 77 -4.99 8.49 -7.03
CA ALA A 77 -5.88 9.60 -7.36
C ALA A 77 -6.76 10.01 -6.17
N ILE A 78 -7.25 9.03 -5.40
CA ILE A 78 -8.02 9.29 -4.18
C ILE A 78 -7.15 10.00 -3.13
N LEU A 79 -5.92 9.54 -2.92
CA LEU A 79 -5.00 10.19 -1.98
C LEU A 79 -4.59 11.59 -2.45
N LEU A 80 -4.38 11.79 -3.76
CA LEU A 80 -4.11 13.11 -4.33
C LEU A 80 -5.26 14.08 -4.04
N LYS A 81 -6.50 13.69 -4.33
CA LYS A 81 -7.68 14.50 -4.01
C LYS A 81 -7.69 14.85 -2.52
N ARG A 82 -7.45 13.86 -1.66
CA ARG A 82 -7.43 14.05 -0.21
C ARG A 82 -6.32 14.99 0.28
N SER A 83 -5.16 14.99 -0.37
CA SER A 83 -4.04 15.87 -0.03
C SER A 83 -4.33 17.36 -0.24
N LEU A 84 -5.30 17.68 -1.10
CA LEU A 84 -5.79 19.04 -1.30
C LEU A 84 -6.70 19.51 -0.15
N GLU A 85 -7.35 18.57 0.54
CA GLU A 85 -8.26 18.84 1.66
C GLU A 85 -7.54 18.77 3.02
N VAL A 86 -6.63 17.81 3.18
CA VAL A 86 -5.93 17.50 4.43
C VAL A 86 -4.43 17.50 4.20
N PRO A 87 -3.70 18.56 4.61
CA PRO A 87 -2.25 18.70 4.35
C PRO A 87 -1.40 17.55 4.89
N ALA A 88 -1.84 16.90 5.98
CA ALA A 88 -1.13 15.77 6.57
C ALA A 88 -1.03 14.54 5.64
N SER A 89 -1.93 14.40 4.66
CA SER A 89 -1.90 13.30 3.70
C SER A 89 -0.89 13.52 2.55
N LEU A 90 -0.39 14.75 2.39
CA LEU A 90 0.59 15.12 1.37
C LEU A 90 1.92 14.35 1.53
N ILE A 91 2.36 14.12 2.77
CA ILE A 91 3.61 13.39 3.03
C ILE A 91 3.52 11.96 2.49
N TRP A 92 2.40 11.27 2.73
CA TRP A 92 2.16 9.92 2.24
C TRP A 92 2.10 9.88 0.71
N LEU A 93 1.46 10.88 0.10
CA LEU A 93 1.42 11.04 -1.35
C LEU A 93 2.82 11.20 -1.95
N LEU A 94 3.65 12.07 -1.37
CA LEU A 94 5.01 12.32 -1.85
C LEU A 94 5.89 11.07 -1.74
N ILE A 95 5.77 10.31 -0.64
CA ILE A 95 6.49 9.04 -0.47
C ILE A 95 6.05 8.02 -1.54
N ALA A 96 4.74 7.85 -1.72
CA ALA A 96 4.21 6.94 -2.74
C ALA A 96 4.67 7.35 -4.15
N LEU A 97 4.61 8.63 -4.47
CA LEU A 97 5.07 9.16 -5.75
C LEU A 97 6.57 8.97 -5.97
N ALA A 98 7.39 9.16 -4.93
CA ALA A 98 8.82 8.92 -4.99
C ALA A 98 9.13 7.44 -5.29
N LEU A 99 8.44 6.50 -4.64
CA LEU A 99 8.61 5.06 -4.86
C LEU A 99 8.16 4.63 -6.27
N LEU A 100 7.04 5.17 -6.75
CA LEU A 100 6.56 4.92 -8.12
C LEU A 100 7.53 5.50 -9.15
N THR A 101 8.04 6.71 -8.92
CA THR A 101 9.01 7.37 -9.81
C THR A 101 10.35 6.64 -9.83
N ALA A 102 10.84 6.18 -8.67
CA ALA A 102 12.03 5.34 -8.59
C ALA A 102 11.87 4.05 -9.42
N THR A 103 10.67 3.46 -9.38
CA THR A 103 10.34 2.28 -10.21
C THR A 103 10.31 2.59 -11.69
N ALA A 104 9.83 3.77 -12.09
CA ALA A 104 9.81 4.18 -13.49
C ALA A 104 11.24 4.44 -14.04
N ILE A 105 12.13 5.03 -13.22
CA ILE A 105 13.50 5.36 -13.63
C ILE A 105 14.40 4.13 -13.63
N ALA A 106 14.33 3.32 -12.57
CA ALA A 106 15.23 2.18 -12.35
C ALA A 106 14.42 0.93 -11.97
N PRO A 107 13.64 0.34 -12.91
CA PRO A 107 12.67 -0.69 -12.60
C PRO A 107 13.29 -1.92 -11.94
N ARG A 108 14.45 -2.41 -12.43
CA ARG A 108 15.12 -3.58 -11.83
C ARG A 108 15.56 -3.32 -10.39
N PHE A 109 16.28 -2.21 -10.15
CA PHE A 109 16.77 -1.90 -8.81
C PHE A 109 15.64 -1.61 -7.83
N ALA A 110 14.65 -0.81 -8.24
CA ALA A 110 13.53 -0.46 -7.38
C ALA A 110 12.66 -1.68 -7.02
N GLN A 111 12.39 -2.56 -7.99
CA GLN A 111 11.60 -3.78 -7.76
C GLN A 111 12.30 -4.77 -6.83
N ILE A 112 13.64 -4.88 -6.91
CA ILE A 112 14.43 -5.71 -6.00
C ILE A 112 14.18 -5.30 -4.53
N TYR A 113 14.06 -4.00 -4.26
CA TYR A 113 13.76 -3.48 -2.93
C TYR A 113 12.25 -3.32 -2.65
N GLY A 114 11.38 -3.88 -3.50
CA GLY A 114 9.94 -3.89 -3.26
C GLY A 114 9.28 -2.51 -3.33
N SER A 115 9.81 -1.57 -4.12
CA SER A 115 9.28 -0.20 -4.25
C SER A 115 7.76 -0.15 -4.50
N LEU A 116 7.25 -1.05 -5.33
CA LEU A 116 5.82 -1.16 -5.64
C LEU A 116 4.99 -1.68 -4.46
N PHE A 117 5.52 -2.65 -3.69
CA PHE A 117 4.91 -3.12 -2.46
C PHE A 117 4.83 -1.97 -1.44
N PHE A 118 5.93 -1.24 -1.25
CA PHE A 118 5.94 -0.12 -0.32
C PHE A 118 5.04 1.03 -0.78
N ALA A 119 4.96 1.32 -2.08
CA ALA A 119 4.03 2.32 -2.60
C ALA A 119 2.57 1.95 -2.29
N ALA A 120 2.18 0.70 -2.57
CA ALA A 120 0.85 0.19 -2.24
C ALA A 120 0.58 0.24 -0.73
N LEU A 121 1.57 -0.11 0.10
CA LEU A 121 1.47 -0.06 1.54
C LEU A 121 1.28 1.38 2.06
N MET A 122 2.02 2.36 1.54
CA MET A 122 1.87 3.76 1.94
C MET A 122 0.49 4.31 1.56
N LEU A 123 0.01 3.98 0.36
CA LEU A 123 -1.34 4.34 -0.10
C LEU A 123 -2.40 3.73 0.83
N TYR A 124 -2.29 2.43 1.13
CA TYR A 124 -3.17 1.74 2.05
C TYR A 124 -3.19 2.39 3.44
N LEU A 125 -2.02 2.59 4.05
CA LEU A 125 -1.91 3.13 5.41
C LEU A 125 -2.52 4.54 5.52
N SER A 126 -2.24 5.42 4.55
CA SER A 126 -2.82 6.77 4.56
C SER A 126 -4.34 6.73 4.49
N LEU A 127 -4.90 5.93 3.58
CA LEU A 127 -6.35 5.80 3.42
C LEU A 127 -7.01 5.17 4.67
N ALA A 128 -6.39 4.15 5.26
CA ALA A 128 -6.88 3.51 6.48
C ALA A 128 -6.87 4.47 7.68
N ILE A 129 -5.82 5.30 7.82
CA ILE A 129 -5.75 6.33 8.86
C ILE A 129 -6.87 7.36 8.67
N ASP A 130 -7.11 7.80 7.44
CA ASP A 130 -8.16 8.78 7.13
C ASP A 130 -9.56 8.22 7.41
N LEU A 131 -9.85 6.98 7.00
CA LEU A 131 -11.11 6.30 7.32
C LEU A 131 -11.33 6.22 8.84
N ARG A 132 -10.30 5.82 9.60
CA ARG A 132 -10.38 5.73 11.05
C ARG A 132 -10.56 7.08 11.74
N ARG A 133 -9.98 8.15 11.20
CA ARG A 133 -10.19 9.51 11.72
C ARG A 133 -11.64 9.95 11.57
N GLU A 134 -12.25 9.70 10.41
CA GLU A 134 -13.64 10.09 10.16
C GLU A 134 -14.63 9.33 11.02
N GLN A 135 -14.41 8.02 11.22
CA GLN A 135 -15.18 7.25 12.21
C GLN A 135 -15.18 7.88 13.60
N ASN A 136 -14.01 8.27 14.08
CA ASN A 136 -13.85 8.85 15.41
C ASN A 136 -14.51 10.22 15.54
N LEU A 137 -14.68 10.94 14.43
CA LEU A 137 -15.41 12.22 14.39
C LEU A 137 -16.92 12.01 14.44
N ILE A 138 -17.44 10.96 13.79
CA ILE A 138 -18.88 10.61 13.79
C ILE A 138 -19.32 10.01 15.15
N ALA A 139 -18.42 9.32 15.84
CA ALA A 139 -18.70 8.69 17.13
C ALA A 139 -18.70 9.66 18.34
N LYS A 140 -18.29 10.92 18.13
CA LYS A 140 -18.33 11.99 19.15
C LYS A 140 -19.59 12.82 19.02
#